data_AF-A0A933Q236-F1
#
_entry.id   AF-A0A933Q236-F1
#
_cell.length_a   1.000
_cell.length_b   1.000
_cell.length_c   1.000
_cell.angle_alpha   90.00
_cell.angle_beta   90.00
_cell.angle_gamma   90.00
#
_symmetry.space_group_name_H-M   'P 1'
#
loop_
_entity.id
_entity.type
_entity.pdbx_description
1 polymer ?
#
loop_
_entity_poly.entity_id
_entity_poly.type
_entity_poly.pdbx_seq_one_letter_code
_entity_poly.pdbx_strand_id
1 'polypeptide(L)'
;MGTIATNETGAVPNLDELASRLRFSYDNGRIWLGETRMILLHSAAMASLRKELVDSLGAERARGVLTRTGYASGARDAELARKLCPNASDADVLGMGPLLHTLEGIVTVRTVQLDIDIAEGRYYGEFLWDNSFEADTHSELFGVDTGPACWMQTGYACGYTSTVMGRSILYKETDCRASGAHACRIVGKPAGEWEDAEDLQRYLRPDSLAEHILELQEQVQNLRYSIDDDLRTDDLIGDSAGFRETCALIRKAAHSQVTVLLLGETGVGKEMFARALHGCSTRASGPFVAVNCAALPEALIESELFGVEKGAFTGAHQSRPGRFERAQRGTLFLDEVGELSASAQAKLLRVLQEGEIERIGDSHTRKVDVRVIAATNVDLQEAVEQGRFRRDLFYRLNIYPVNIPPLRERAKDIPLLVQRFVDKQSARHAKKVVGVTDKAMHAMRSYAWPGNVRELENVIERGVILAPPGGRIDLGDLFPGISAGASKGRSTGVGRDGSVRHSDEHAVDAFLDHVFARKTGLDAVEALLLKAALERAGGNVSSAARALGMTRPQFEYRLKKRNLLP
;
A
#
# COMPACT_ATOMS: atom_id res chain seq x y z
N MET A 1 13.51 42.96 42.77
CA MET A 1 12.31 42.96 43.65
C MET A 1 11.34 43.99 43.11
N GLY A 2 10.44 43.56 42.23
CA GLY A 2 9.25 44.32 41.82
C GLY A 2 8.05 43.48 42.23
N THR A 3 7.35 43.91 43.26
CA THR A 3 6.15 43.27 43.80
C THR A 3 5.07 43.36 42.72
N ILE A 4 4.45 42.23 42.38
CA ILE A 4 3.20 42.22 41.62
C ILE A 4 2.22 43.08 42.41
N ALA A 5 1.81 44.21 41.84
CA ALA A 5 0.69 44.97 42.36
C ALA A 5 -0.50 44.01 42.38
N THR A 6 -1.05 43.77 43.56
CA THR A 6 -2.34 43.13 43.74
C THR A 6 -3.36 43.78 42.83
N ASN A 7 -4.06 42.98 42.01
CA ASN A 7 -5.15 43.37 41.13
C ASN A 7 -6.08 44.41 41.78
N GLU A 8 -5.92 45.68 41.42
CA GLU A 8 -6.90 46.74 41.74
C GLU A 8 -7.94 46.94 40.63
N THR A 9 -7.77 46.29 39.48
CA THR A 9 -8.75 46.28 38.38
C THR A 9 -9.25 44.86 38.16
N GLY A 10 -10.48 44.55 38.60
CA GLY A 10 -11.13 43.23 38.49
C GLY A 10 -11.45 42.77 37.06
N ALA A 11 -10.49 42.84 36.12
CA ALA A 11 -10.65 42.49 34.72
C ALA A 11 -10.28 41.03 34.39
N VAL A 12 -9.42 40.40 35.20
CA VAL A 12 -9.00 39.00 35.03
C VAL A 12 -9.64 38.13 36.10
N PRO A 13 -10.40 37.09 35.73
CA PRO A 13 -11.01 36.20 36.70
C PRO A 13 -9.96 35.40 37.43
N ASN A 14 -10.10 35.29 38.75
CA ASN A 14 -9.27 34.40 39.55
C ASN A 14 -9.62 32.92 39.25
N LEU A 15 -8.84 32.00 39.83
CA LEU A 15 -9.04 30.57 39.58
C LEU A 15 -10.44 30.08 40.00
N ASP A 16 -10.99 30.60 41.09
CA ASP A 16 -12.34 30.23 41.56
C ASP A 16 -13.44 30.71 40.60
N GLU A 17 -13.28 31.91 40.05
CA GLU A 17 -14.18 32.46 39.04
C GLU A 17 -14.11 31.69 37.72
N LEU A 18 -12.92 31.23 37.30
CA LEU A 18 -12.78 30.34 36.15
C LEU A 18 -13.38 28.96 36.42
N ALA A 19 -13.14 28.39 37.60
CA ALA A 19 -13.69 27.11 38.02
C ALA A 19 -15.22 27.13 38.06
N SER A 20 -15.84 28.26 38.45
CA SER A 20 -17.30 28.42 38.42
C SER A 20 -17.92 28.26 37.02
N ARG A 21 -17.12 28.39 35.95
CA ARG A 21 -17.54 28.22 34.55
C ARG A 21 -17.44 26.77 34.07
N LEU A 22 -16.89 25.87 34.88
CA LEU A 22 -16.86 24.43 34.61
C LEU A 22 -18.22 23.81 34.98
N ARG A 23 -18.91 23.25 33.99
CA ARG A 23 -20.26 22.68 34.15
C ARG A 23 -20.28 21.21 33.76
N PHE A 24 -20.76 20.38 34.68
CA PHE A 24 -21.01 18.96 34.44
C PHE A 24 -22.50 18.74 34.16
N SER A 25 -22.80 18.29 32.94
CA SER A 25 -24.16 17.90 32.53
C SER A 25 -24.24 16.38 32.51
N TYR A 26 -24.66 15.81 33.64
CA TYR A 26 -24.75 14.36 33.82
C TYR A 26 -25.82 13.72 32.93
N ASP A 27 -26.95 14.40 32.73
CA ASP A 27 -28.07 13.92 31.90
C ASP A 27 -27.66 13.65 30.45
N ASN A 28 -26.66 14.39 29.96
CA ASN A 28 -26.20 14.34 28.57
C ASN A 28 -24.76 13.82 28.43
N GLY A 29 -24.10 13.46 29.53
CA GLY A 29 -22.71 12.99 29.54
C GLY A 29 -21.70 14.01 28.99
N ARG A 30 -21.83 15.30 29.34
CA ARG A 30 -20.96 16.38 28.82
C ARG A 30 -20.33 17.19 29.95
N ILE A 31 -19.07 17.57 29.76
CA ILE A 31 -18.36 18.54 30.58
C ILE A 31 -18.14 19.78 29.70
N TRP A 32 -18.35 20.96 30.27
CA TRP A 32 -18.20 22.23 29.56
C TRP A 32 -17.34 23.18 30.35
N LEU A 33 -16.43 23.87 29.67
CA LEU A 33 -15.75 25.04 30.19
C LEU A 33 -16.18 26.25 29.35
N GLY A 34 -17.07 27.08 29.88
CA GLY A 34 -17.76 28.10 29.09
C GLY A 34 -18.63 27.47 27.99
N GLU A 35 -18.24 27.67 26.73
CA GLU A 35 -18.86 27.10 25.52
C GLU A 35 -18.06 25.94 24.92
N THR A 36 -16.89 25.63 25.47
CA THR A 36 -16.00 24.57 24.96
C THR A 36 -16.38 23.24 25.60
N ARG A 37 -16.56 22.21 24.76
CA ARG A 37 -16.80 20.85 25.24
C ARG A 37 -15.48 20.25 25.73
N MET A 38 -15.49 19.77 26.97
CA MET A 38 -14.36 19.14 27.63
C MET A 38 -14.59 17.63 27.82
N ILE A 39 -13.50 16.91 28.04
CA ILE A 39 -13.49 15.51 28.45
C ILE A 39 -12.56 15.35 29.66
N LEU A 40 -12.88 14.41 30.54
CA LEU A 40 -12.04 14.04 31.68
C LEU A 40 -11.39 12.69 31.39
N LEU A 41 -10.06 12.65 31.37
CA LEU A 41 -9.27 11.44 31.09
C LEU A 41 -8.32 11.15 32.24
N HIS A 42 -8.04 9.87 32.48
CA HIS A 42 -7.06 9.44 33.47
C HIS A 42 -5.65 9.77 32.97
N SER A 43 -4.78 10.28 33.87
CA SER A 43 -3.36 10.51 33.55
C SER A 43 -2.65 9.23 33.08
N ALA A 44 -2.99 8.08 33.66
CA ALA A 44 -2.48 6.78 33.23
C ALA A 44 -2.87 6.40 31.80
N ALA A 45 -4.06 6.81 31.32
CA ALA A 45 -4.45 6.56 29.93
C ALA A 45 -3.64 7.44 28.96
N MET A 46 -3.37 8.69 29.35
CA MET A 46 -2.47 9.58 28.61
C MET A 46 -1.02 9.06 28.61
N ALA A 47 -0.58 8.46 29.73
CA ALA A 47 0.71 7.79 29.82
C ALA A 47 0.80 6.61 28.83
N SER A 48 -0.21 5.73 28.80
CA SER A 48 -0.27 4.63 27.81
C SER A 48 -0.26 5.13 26.37
N LEU A 49 -1.02 6.20 26.06
CA LEU A 49 -1.00 6.82 24.74
C LEU A 49 0.40 7.34 24.37
N ARG A 50 1.09 8.00 25.30
CA ARG A 50 2.47 8.44 25.09
C ARG A 50 3.38 7.25 24.78
N LYS A 51 3.29 6.17 25.57
CA LYS A 51 4.12 4.98 25.37
C LYS A 51 3.90 4.37 23.98
N GLU A 52 2.66 4.16 23.58
CA GLU A 52 2.32 3.63 22.25
C GLU A 52 2.87 4.51 21.11
N LEU A 53 2.78 5.83 21.25
CA LEU A 53 3.34 6.76 20.25
C LEU A 53 4.87 6.67 20.19
N VAL A 54 5.54 6.59 21.34
CA VAL A 54 7.01 6.46 21.41
C VAL A 54 7.46 5.12 20.82
N ASP A 55 6.81 4.02 21.19
CA ASP A 55 7.14 2.68 20.72
C ASP A 55 6.89 2.52 19.20
N SER A 56 5.83 3.15 18.67
CA SER A 56 5.46 3.05 17.26
C SER A 56 6.22 4.01 16.34
N LEU A 57 6.48 5.24 16.79
CA LEU A 57 6.99 6.33 15.94
C LEU A 57 8.42 6.76 16.27
N GLY A 58 8.92 6.40 17.46
CA GLY A 58 10.11 6.96 18.08
C GLY A 58 9.82 8.25 18.85
N ALA A 59 10.67 8.55 19.85
CA ALA A 59 10.48 9.66 20.79
C ALA A 59 10.35 11.03 20.11
N GLU A 60 11.19 11.32 19.13
CA GLU A 60 11.20 12.61 18.41
C GLU A 60 9.88 12.91 17.67
N ARG A 61 9.30 11.88 17.05
CA ARG A 61 8.04 12.04 16.32
C ARG A 61 6.84 12.06 17.26
N ALA A 62 6.86 11.22 18.29
CA ALA A 62 5.86 11.25 19.36
C ALA A 62 5.81 12.63 20.02
N ARG A 63 6.99 13.22 20.29
CA ARG A 63 7.14 14.61 20.76
C ARG A 63 6.46 15.60 19.82
N GLY A 64 6.69 15.52 18.51
CA GLY A 64 6.02 16.38 17.53
C GLY A 64 4.49 16.27 17.58
N VAL A 65 3.95 15.05 17.60
CA VAL A 65 2.50 14.82 17.70
C VAL A 65 1.91 15.45 18.96
N LEU A 66 2.52 15.18 20.12
CA LEU A 66 2.04 15.69 21.41
C LEU A 66 2.19 17.22 21.51
N THR A 67 3.27 17.79 20.99
CA THR A 67 3.49 19.24 20.93
C THR A 67 2.40 19.92 20.09
N ARG A 68 2.02 19.37 18.92
CA ARG A 68 0.95 19.93 18.08
C ARG A 68 -0.44 19.80 18.73
N THR A 69 -0.70 18.69 19.42
CA THR A 69 -1.92 18.53 20.22
C THR A 69 -2.01 19.62 21.29
N GLY A 70 -0.91 19.86 21.99
CA GLY A 70 -0.79 20.94 22.97
C GLY A 70 -1.04 22.32 22.35
N TYR A 71 -0.39 22.62 21.22
CA TYR A 71 -0.56 23.88 20.50
C TYR A 71 -2.03 24.14 20.14
N ALA A 72 -2.72 23.13 19.61
CA ALA A 72 -4.14 23.23 19.28
C ALA A 72 -5.03 23.43 20.53
N SER A 73 -4.64 22.87 21.68
CA SER A 73 -5.32 23.09 22.95
C SER A 73 -5.13 24.54 23.42
N GLY A 74 -3.88 25.01 23.50
CA GLY A 74 -3.56 26.38 23.93
C GLY A 74 -4.18 27.45 23.04
N ALA A 75 -4.22 27.23 21.72
CA ALA A 75 -4.86 28.17 20.80
C ALA A 75 -6.38 28.29 21.06
N ARG A 76 -7.07 27.17 21.32
CA ARG A 76 -8.50 27.17 21.66
C ARG A 76 -8.79 27.84 23.00
N ASP A 77 -7.91 27.65 23.97
CA ASP A 77 -8.02 28.30 25.28
C ASP A 77 -7.78 29.80 25.21
N ALA A 78 -6.86 30.26 24.35
CA ALA A 78 -6.68 31.68 24.09
C ALA A 78 -7.94 32.33 23.49
N GLU A 79 -8.61 31.64 22.55
CA GLU A 79 -9.89 32.08 22.01
C GLU A 79 -10.98 32.12 23.08
N LEU A 80 -11.04 31.08 23.94
CA LEU A 80 -11.96 31.04 25.07
C LEU A 80 -11.69 32.21 26.02
N ALA A 81 -10.45 32.42 26.47
CA ALA A 81 -10.06 33.51 27.36
C ALA A 81 -10.48 34.87 26.81
N ARG A 82 -10.27 35.11 25.51
CA ARG A 82 -10.71 36.33 24.82
C ARG A 82 -12.23 36.51 24.87
N LYS A 83 -13.01 35.44 24.64
CA LYS A 83 -14.48 35.48 24.73
C LYS A 83 -14.96 35.71 26.17
N LEU A 84 -14.28 35.12 27.14
CA LEU A 84 -14.64 35.23 28.55
C LEU A 84 -14.42 36.64 29.10
N CYS A 85 -13.43 37.36 28.57
CA CYS A 85 -13.09 38.73 28.96
C CYS A 85 -12.85 39.62 27.71
N PRO A 86 -13.91 40.04 26.98
CA PRO A 86 -13.78 40.77 25.70
C PRO A 86 -13.06 42.12 25.81
N ASN A 87 -13.15 42.76 26.99
CA ASN A 87 -12.58 44.08 27.26
C ASN A 87 -11.26 44.02 28.04
N ALA A 88 -10.74 42.84 28.34
CA ALA A 88 -9.46 42.69 29.03
C ALA A 88 -8.30 43.06 28.10
N SER A 89 -7.23 43.62 28.67
CA SER A 89 -6.01 43.87 27.90
C SER A 89 -5.41 42.55 27.42
N ASP A 90 -4.55 42.58 26.42
CA ASP A 90 -3.86 41.36 25.98
C ASP A 90 -2.93 40.79 27.05
N ALA A 91 -2.33 41.65 27.89
CA ALA A 91 -1.53 41.23 29.04
C ALA A 91 -2.38 40.45 30.07
N ASP A 92 -3.61 40.93 30.30
CA ASP A 92 -4.60 40.26 31.15
C ASP A 92 -4.99 38.89 30.58
N VAL A 93 -5.25 38.81 29.27
CA VAL A 93 -5.57 37.54 28.59
C VAL A 93 -4.37 36.59 28.60
N LEU A 94 -3.13 37.08 28.46
CA LEU A 94 -1.93 36.27 28.61
C LEU A 94 -1.80 35.67 30.01
N GLY A 95 -2.18 36.43 31.05
CA GLY A 95 -2.20 35.96 32.43
C GLY A 95 -3.21 34.83 32.70
N MET A 96 -4.23 34.66 31.85
CA MET A 96 -5.23 33.60 32.00
C MET A 96 -4.73 32.21 31.60
N GLY A 97 -3.78 32.12 30.67
CA GLY A 97 -3.26 30.83 30.18
C GLY A 97 -2.72 29.94 31.32
N PRO A 98 -1.83 30.46 32.20
CA PRO A 98 -1.39 29.76 33.40
C PRO A 98 -2.52 29.26 34.31
N LEU A 99 -3.60 30.05 34.46
CA LEU A 99 -4.75 29.70 35.30
C LEU A 99 -5.59 28.59 34.68
N LEU A 100 -5.85 28.65 33.37
CA LEU A 100 -6.56 27.61 32.62
C LEU A 100 -5.80 26.28 32.66
N HIS A 101 -4.49 26.32 32.43
CA HIS A 101 -3.63 25.14 32.48
C HIS A 101 -3.62 24.49 33.89
N THR A 102 -3.74 25.32 34.94
CA THR A 102 -3.90 24.86 36.33
C THR A 102 -5.31 24.30 36.58
N LEU A 103 -6.35 24.96 36.11
CA LEU A 103 -7.76 24.53 36.24
C LEU A 103 -8.00 23.17 35.58
N GLU A 104 -7.36 22.93 34.43
CA GLU A 104 -7.44 21.66 33.69
C GLU A 104 -6.68 20.51 34.36
N GLY A 105 -5.97 20.77 35.46
CA GLY A 105 -5.21 19.77 36.19
C GLY A 105 -3.95 19.31 35.47
N ILE A 106 -3.43 20.11 34.54
CA ILE A 106 -2.25 19.77 33.74
C ILE A 106 -0.96 20.09 34.51
N VAL A 107 -0.88 21.29 35.10
CA VAL A 107 0.31 21.79 35.80
C VAL A 107 -0.02 22.99 36.66
N THR A 108 0.69 23.17 37.78
CA THR A 108 0.65 24.43 38.54
C THR A 108 1.73 25.37 38.01
N VAL A 109 1.34 26.57 37.58
CA VAL A 109 2.26 27.53 36.95
C VAL A 109 2.60 28.67 37.90
N ARG A 110 3.89 28.98 38.05
CA ARG A 110 4.40 30.16 38.75
C ARG A 110 5.20 31.03 37.79
N THR A 111 4.80 32.30 37.68
CA THR A 111 5.53 33.29 36.89
C THR A 111 6.82 33.70 37.61
N VAL A 112 7.96 33.55 36.94
CA VAL A 112 9.27 34.05 37.42
C VAL A 112 9.50 35.46 36.90
N GLN A 113 9.35 35.63 35.59
CA GLN A 113 9.54 36.90 34.92
C GLN A 113 8.59 36.98 33.73
N LEU A 114 8.01 38.15 33.52
CA LEU A 114 7.16 38.43 32.38
C LEU A 114 7.40 39.86 31.93
N ASP A 115 7.78 40.02 30.67
CA ASP A 115 7.92 41.30 29.99
C ASP A 115 7.15 41.24 28.67
N ILE A 116 6.15 42.09 28.54
CA ILE A 116 5.22 42.09 27.41
C ILE A 116 5.05 43.52 26.93
N ASP A 117 5.34 43.73 25.65
CA ASP A 117 4.86 44.89 24.90
C ASP A 117 4.37 44.41 23.54
N ILE A 118 3.05 44.38 23.35
CA ILE A 118 2.46 43.85 22.12
C ILE A 118 2.56 44.84 20.96
N ALA A 119 2.50 46.14 21.26
CA ALA A 119 2.63 47.18 20.25
C ALA A 119 4.03 47.19 19.64
N GLU A 120 5.06 46.96 20.46
CA GLU A 120 6.45 46.81 20.02
C GLU A 120 6.80 45.36 19.63
N GLY A 121 5.89 44.42 19.86
CA GLY A 121 6.09 43.00 19.60
C GLY A 121 7.12 42.32 20.52
N ARG A 122 7.49 42.94 21.64
CA ARG A 122 8.40 42.41 22.65
C ARG A 122 7.69 41.38 23.52
N TYR A 123 8.30 40.23 23.71
CA TYR A 123 7.79 39.21 24.61
C TYR A 123 8.93 38.44 25.27
N TYR A 124 8.92 38.36 26.60
CA TYR A 124 9.74 37.43 27.36
C TYR A 124 8.89 36.85 28.49
N GLY A 125 8.76 35.54 28.51
CA GLY A 125 8.06 34.82 29.57
C GLY A 125 8.97 33.77 30.18
N GLU A 126 9.07 33.74 31.50
CA GLU A 126 9.77 32.71 32.24
C GLU A 126 8.88 32.18 33.36
N PHE A 127 8.68 30.87 33.37
CA PHE A 127 7.74 30.22 34.28
C PHE A 127 8.34 28.95 34.87
N LEU A 128 7.92 28.66 36.10
CA LEU A 128 8.11 27.38 36.75
C LEU A 128 6.81 26.59 36.72
N TRP A 129 6.96 25.30 36.45
CA TRP A 129 5.92 24.30 36.35
C TRP A 129 6.14 23.28 37.46
N ASP A 130 5.21 23.29 38.41
CA ASP A 130 5.14 22.31 39.50
C ASP A 130 4.01 21.31 39.20
N ASN A 131 4.17 20.06 39.64
CA ASN A 131 3.15 19.00 39.47
C ASN A 131 2.73 18.80 38.01
N SER A 132 3.67 18.87 37.07
CA SER A 132 3.42 18.53 35.66
C SER A 132 3.07 17.04 35.55
N PHE A 133 1.86 16.75 35.06
CA PHE A 133 1.46 15.36 34.82
C PHE A 133 2.36 14.70 33.76
N GLU A 134 2.86 15.45 32.76
CA GLU A 134 3.74 14.90 31.73
C GLU A 134 5.10 14.50 32.31
N ALA A 135 5.70 15.33 33.17
CA ALA A 135 6.97 15.00 33.80
C ALA A 135 6.84 13.79 34.72
N ASP A 136 5.76 13.71 35.51
CA ASP A 136 5.50 12.58 36.41
C ASP A 136 5.30 11.28 35.62
N THR A 137 4.36 11.27 34.67
CA THR A 137 4.07 10.07 33.87
C THR A 137 5.23 9.65 32.96
N HIS A 138 6.01 10.59 32.44
CA HIS A 138 7.20 10.27 31.65
C HIS A 138 8.26 9.57 32.50
N SER A 139 8.50 10.08 33.72
CA SER A 139 9.47 9.50 34.64
C SER A 139 9.08 8.08 35.05
N GLU A 140 7.78 7.83 35.26
CA GLU A 140 7.26 6.49 35.57
C GLU A 140 7.44 5.50 34.41
N LEU A 141 7.31 5.96 33.17
CA LEU A 141 7.38 5.09 31.99
C LEU A 141 8.80 4.81 31.51
N PHE A 142 9.67 5.83 31.54
CA PHE A 142 10.96 5.80 30.87
C PHE A 142 12.15 5.98 31.82
N GLY A 143 11.90 6.24 33.11
CA GLY A 143 12.94 6.56 34.09
C GLY A 143 13.31 8.05 34.13
N VAL A 144 14.27 8.37 34.99
CA VAL A 144 14.83 9.74 35.14
C VAL A 144 16.03 9.89 34.21
N ASP A 145 16.29 11.11 33.72
CA ASP A 145 17.41 11.50 32.84
C ASP A 145 17.18 11.26 31.33
N THR A 146 15.94 11.50 30.87
CA THR A 146 15.56 11.40 29.44
C THR A 146 15.50 12.75 28.72
N GLY A 147 15.93 13.84 29.38
CA GLY A 147 15.75 15.21 28.90
C GLY A 147 14.34 15.77 29.15
N PRO A 148 14.03 16.98 28.61
CA PRO A 148 12.74 17.63 28.83
C PRO A 148 11.55 16.86 28.25
N ALA A 149 10.52 16.66 29.05
CA ALA A 149 9.43 15.71 28.78
C ALA A 149 8.04 16.35 28.62
N CYS A 150 7.87 17.63 28.98
CA CYS A 150 6.59 18.34 29.00
C CYS A 150 6.21 18.87 27.60
N TRP A 151 6.13 17.96 26.63
CA TRP A 151 5.99 18.29 25.21
C TRP A 151 4.64 18.92 24.87
N MET A 152 3.55 18.35 25.38
CA MET A 152 2.19 18.86 25.14
C MET A 152 1.99 20.22 25.85
N GLN A 153 2.48 20.37 27.08
CA GLN A 153 2.45 21.60 27.86
C GLN A 153 3.28 22.71 27.20
N THR A 154 4.45 22.38 26.65
CA THR A 154 5.26 23.35 25.88
C THR A 154 4.52 23.78 24.62
N GLY A 155 3.91 22.82 23.92
CA GLY A 155 3.01 23.10 22.80
C GLY A 155 1.87 24.03 23.18
N TYR A 156 1.21 23.78 24.32
CA TYR A 156 0.14 24.62 24.85
C TYR A 156 0.60 26.05 25.06
N ALA A 157 1.74 26.26 25.73
CA ALA A 157 2.29 27.59 25.96
C ALA A 157 2.58 28.33 24.63
N CYS A 158 3.20 27.65 23.66
CA CYS A 158 3.42 28.19 22.31
C CYS A 158 2.10 28.59 21.64
N GLY A 159 1.10 27.71 21.64
CA GLY A 159 -0.19 27.93 20.97
C GLY A 159 -0.98 29.07 21.61
N TYR A 160 -1.07 29.08 22.94
CA TYR A 160 -1.78 30.10 23.69
C TYR A 160 -1.18 31.49 23.46
N THR A 161 0.12 31.64 23.73
CA THR A 161 0.78 32.94 23.63
C THR A 161 0.85 33.42 22.18
N SER A 162 1.08 32.53 21.20
CA SER A 162 1.11 32.93 19.78
C SER A 162 -0.24 33.44 19.30
N THR A 163 -1.34 32.82 19.71
CA THR A 163 -2.70 33.25 19.37
C THR A 163 -3.00 34.62 19.97
N VAL A 164 -2.62 34.88 21.22
CA VAL A 164 -2.86 36.18 21.87
C VAL A 164 -1.99 37.28 21.26
N MET A 165 -0.71 37.01 21.00
CA MET A 165 0.24 37.97 20.46
C MET A 165 0.08 38.22 18.94
N GLY A 166 -0.67 37.36 18.23
CA GLY A 166 -0.81 37.44 16.77
C GLY A 166 0.48 37.14 15.99
N ARG A 167 1.51 36.58 16.64
CA ARG A 167 2.81 36.24 16.05
C ARG A 167 3.38 34.97 16.68
N SER A 168 4.34 34.34 16.02
CA SER A 168 4.95 33.10 16.52
C SER A 168 5.82 33.36 17.76
N ILE A 169 5.37 32.85 18.90
CA ILE A 169 6.11 32.77 20.16
C ILE A 169 6.44 31.31 20.42
N LEU A 170 7.71 31.03 20.71
CA LEU A 170 8.21 29.69 20.98
C LEU A 170 8.67 29.59 22.43
N TYR A 171 8.30 28.49 23.07
CA TYR A 171 8.75 28.11 24.39
C TYR A 171 9.72 26.94 24.32
N LYS A 172 10.71 26.99 25.21
CA LYS A 172 11.67 25.92 25.44
C LYS A 172 11.69 25.57 26.92
N GLU A 173 11.56 24.29 27.23
CA GLU A 173 11.77 23.76 28.57
C GLU A 173 13.29 23.64 28.81
N THR A 174 13.83 24.48 29.68
CA THR A 174 15.26 24.54 30.01
C THR A 174 15.64 23.54 31.10
N ASP A 175 14.72 23.30 32.02
CA ASP A 175 14.88 22.34 33.12
C ASP A 175 13.62 21.49 33.21
N CYS A 176 13.75 20.21 33.55
CA CYS A 176 12.60 19.31 33.67
C CYS A 176 12.77 18.35 34.84
N ARG A 177 11.67 18.08 35.56
CA ARG A 177 11.64 17.07 36.64
C ARG A 177 11.97 15.67 36.13
N ALA A 178 11.58 15.35 34.89
CA ALA A 178 11.94 14.08 34.25
C ALA A 178 13.47 13.96 34.02
N SER A 179 14.20 15.07 33.99
CA SER A 179 15.67 15.11 33.90
C SER A 179 16.35 15.25 35.28
N GLY A 180 15.61 15.07 36.37
CA GLY A 180 16.14 15.17 37.74
C GLY A 180 16.18 16.59 38.32
N ALA A 181 15.63 17.60 37.63
CA ALA A 181 15.49 18.94 38.21
C ALA A 181 14.39 18.99 39.29
N HIS A 182 14.45 19.99 40.18
CA HIS A 182 13.44 20.17 41.24
C HIS A 182 12.07 20.62 40.72
N ALA A 183 12.05 21.39 39.62
CA ALA A 183 10.85 21.88 38.96
C ALA A 183 11.12 21.96 37.45
N CYS A 184 10.04 21.98 36.66
CA CYS A 184 10.15 22.24 35.24
C CYS A 184 10.27 23.76 35.01
N ARG A 185 11.23 24.23 34.22
CA ARG A 185 11.40 25.66 33.88
C ARG A 185 11.22 25.84 32.38
N ILE A 186 10.41 26.81 31.99
CA ILE A 186 10.21 27.17 30.59
C ILE A 186 10.52 28.64 30.34
N VAL A 187 11.08 28.92 29.17
CA VAL A 187 11.35 30.27 28.66
C VAL A 187 10.68 30.44 27.32
N GLY A 188 9.94 31.53 27.15
CA GLY A 188 9.20 31.90 25.95
C GLY A 188 9.70 33.21 25.36
N LYS A 189 9.98 33.21 24.06
CA LYS A 189 10.42 34.39 23.28
C LYS A 189 9.86 34.33 21.85
N PRO A 190 9.80 35.46 21.13
CA PRO A 190 9.49 35.46 19.72
C PRO A 190 10.41 34.54 18.94
N ALA A 191 9.87 33.86 17.92
CA ALA A 191 10.62 32.86 17.15
C ALA A 191 11.94 33.40 16.57
N GLY A 192 11.98 34.67 16.14
CA GLY A 192 13.19 35.29 15.58
C GLY A 192 14.30 35.60 16.59
N GLU A 193 14.04 35.46 17.90
CA GLU A 193 15.03 35.67 18.96
C GLU A 193 15.69 34.37 19.44
N TRP A 194 15.26 33.22 18.90
CA TRP A 194 15.88 31.92 19.16
C TRP A 194 16.95 31.62 18.09
N GLU A 195 18.14 31.22 18.53
CA GLU A 195 19.20 30.73 17.63
C GLU A 195 18.81 29.39 16.98
N ASP A 196 18.08 28.56 17.72
CA ASP A 196 17.58 27.23 17.36
C ASP A 196 16.09 27.23 16.98
N ALA A 197 15.59 28.34 16.42
CA ALA A 197 14.17 28.51 16.09
C ALA A 197 13.63 27.42 15.16
N GLU A 198 14.42 26.97 14.18
CA GLU A 198 14.00 25.93 13.23
C GLU A 198 13.78 24.58 13.91
N ASP A 199 14.61 24.21 14.88
CA ASP A 199 14.48 22.95 15.62
C ASP A 199 13.21 22.94 16.47
N LEU A 200 12.92 24.04 17.15
CA LEU A 200 11.70 24.20 17.93
C LEU A 200 10.44 24.20 17.02
N GLN A 201 10.51 24.87 15.87
CA GLN A 201 9.41 24.90 14.91
C GLN A 201 9.17 23.56 14.22
N ARG A 202 10.20 22.73 14.07
CA ARG A 202 10.09 21.40 13.44
C ARG A 202 9.00 20.57 14.08
N TYR A 203 8.90 20.57 15.41
CA TYR A 203 7.87 19.82 16.13
C TYR A 203 6.45 20.33 15.88
N LEU A 204 6.29 21.61 15.52
CA LEU A 204 5.00 22.24 15.24
C LEU A 204 4.50 22.00 13.80
N ARG A 205 5.37 21.53 12.89
CA ARG A 205 4.99 21.20 11.51
C ARG A 205 4.42 19.78 11.42
N PRO A 206 3.31 19.55 10.69
CA PRO A 206 2.83 18.19 10.45
C PRO A 206 3.84 17.45 9.55
N ASP A 207 4.25 16.26 9.99
CA ASP A 207 5.10 15.34 9.22
C ASP A 207 4.21 14.22 8.68
N SER A 208 4.11 14.08 7.35
CA SER A 208 3.29 13.05 6.71
C SER A 208 4.10 11.76 6.61
N LEU A 209 4.05 10.95 7.66
CA LEU A 209 4.75 9.66 7.70
C LEU A 209 4.32 8.72 6.57
N ALA A 210 3.05 8.78 6.17
CA ALA A 210 2.54 7.99 5.06
C ALA A 210 3.25 8.35 3.76
N GLU A 211 3.45 9.64 3.47
CA GLU A 211 4.17 10.10 2.29
C GLU A 211 5.63 9.68 2.35
N HIS A 212 6.31 9.85 3.49
CA HIS A 212 7.71 9.46 3.61
C HIS A 212 7.92 7.95 3.48
N ILE A 213 7.00 7.13 4.00
CA ILE A 213 7.02 5.68 3.82
C ILE A 213 6.82 5.31 2.36
N LEU A 214 5.88 5.95 1.65
CA LEU A 214 5.65 5.72 0.23
C LEU A 214 6.86 6.14 -0.61
N GLU A 215 7.48 7.28 -0.30
CA GLU A 215 8.72 7.76 -0.93
C GLU A 215 9.88 6.79 -0.70
N LEU A 216 10.07 6.30 0.53
CA LEU A 216 11.12 5.34 0.85
C LEU A 216 10.86 3.98 0.19
N GLN A 217 9.63 3.50 0.16
CA GLN A 217 9.26 2.28 -0.57
C GLN A 217 9.54 2.42 -2.06
N GLU A 218 9.21 3.58 -2.63
CA GLU A 218 9.53 3.91 -4.01
C GLU A 218 11.05 3.99 -4.24
N GLN A 219 11.82 4.62 -3.35
CA GLN A 219 13.28 4.68 -3.45
C GLN A 219 13.91 3.29 -3.37
N VAL A 220 13.42 2.43 -2.46
CA VAL A 220 13.87 1.03 -2.35
C VAL A 220 13.49 0.25 -3.60
N GLN A 221 12.30 0.46 -4.17
CA GLN A 221 11.94 -0.13 -5.45
C GLN A 221 12.86 0.36 -6.56
N ASN A 222 13.10 1.66 -6.67
CA ASN A 222 13.99 2.27 -7.66
C ASN A 222 15.44 1.77 -7.52
N LEU A 223 15.95 1.61 -6.30
CA LEU A 223 17.28 1.05 -6.01
C LEU A 223 17.35 -0.45 -6.36
N ARG A 224 16.28 -1.21 -6.11
CA ARG A 224 16.19 -2.60 -6.58
C ARG A 224 16.15 -2.67 -8.11
N TYR A 225 15.49 -1.72 -8.75
CA TYR A 225 15.45 -1.61 -10.20
C TYR A 225 16.79 -1.16 -10.81
N SER A 226 17.62 -0.39 -10.10
CA SER A 226 18.95 0.04 -10.55
C SER A 226 20.04 -1.04 -10.36
N ILE A 227 19.77 -2.11 -9.60
CA ILE A 227 20.68 -3.26 -9.50
C ILE A 227 20.64 -4.13 -10.78
N ASP A 228 19.61 -3.95 -11.63
CA ASP A 228 19.43 -4.65 -12.91
C ASP A 228 19.76 -3.79 -14.15
N ASP A 229 20.46 -2.64 -14.00
CA ASP A 229 20.72 -1.70 -15.12
C ASP A 229 21.64 -2.26 -16.23
N ASP A 230 22.34 -3.38 -15.99
CA ASP A 230 23.18 -4.07 -16.97
C ASP A 230 22.44 -5.13 -17.81
N LEU A 231 21.13 -5.29 -17.62
CA LEU A 231 20.38 -6.36 -18.26
C LEU A 231 20.36 -6.21 -19.79
N ARG A 232 20.87 -7.22 -20.49
CA ARG A 232 20.91 -7.31 -21.95
C ARG A 232 19.92 -8.34 -22.46
N THR A 233 19.68 -8.35 -23.77
CA THR A 233 18.85 -9.40 -24.39
C THR A 233 19.38 -10.81 -24.15
N ASP A 234 20.69 -10.95 -23.92
CA ASP A 234 21.34 -12.24 -23.65
C ASP A 234 21.03 -12.78 -22.24
N ASP A 235 20.57 -11.90 -21.33
CA ASP A 235 20.15 -12.27 -19.97
C ASP A 235 18.68 -12.69 -19.91
N LEU A 236 17.91 -12.46 -20.99
CA LEU A 236 16.53 -12.91 -21.09
C LEU A 236 16.46 -14.41 -21.38
N ILE A 237 15.55 -15.11 -20.70
CA ILE A 237 15.48 -16.57 -20.73
C ILE A 237 14.45 -17.05 -21.76
N GLY A 238 14.92 -17.72 -22.81
CA GLY A 238 14.10 -18.40 -23.80
C GLY A 238 14.88 -18.80 -25.05
N ASP A 239 14.38 -19.79 -25.79
CA ASP A 239 14.96 -20.27 -27.06
C ASP A 239 13.88 -20.54 -28.14
N SER A 240 12.61 -20.30 -27.83
CA SER A 240 11.52 -20.42 -28.79
C SER A 240 11.69 -19.46 -29.98
N ALA A 241 11.17 -19.85 -31.15
CA ALA A 241 11.31 -19.06 -32.37
C ALA A 241 10.74 -17.64 -32.20
N GLY A 242 9.53 -17.51 -31.64
CA GLY A 242 8.91 -16.21 -31.38
C GLY A 242 9.71 -15.36 -30.40
N PHE A 243 10.26 -15.95 -29.33
CA PHE A 243 11.11 -15.22 -28.39
C PHE A 243 12.40 -14.70 -29.03
N ARG A 244 13.06 -15.52 -29.86
CA ARG A 244 14.28 -15.11 -30.57
C ARG A 244 14.01 -14.00 -31.58
N GLU A 245 12.86 -14.03 -32.25
CA GLU A 245 12.41 -12.97 -33.14
C GLU A 245 12.19 -11.65 -32.38
N THR A 246 11.45 -11.69 -31.26
CA THR A 246 11.27 -10.54 -30.36
C THR A 246 12.61 -9.96 -29.91
N CYS A 247 13.55 -10.80 -29.47
CA CYS A 247 14.89 -10.36 -29.04
C CYS A 247 15.72 -9.76 -30.20
N ALA A 248 15.55 -10.26 -31.42
CA ALA A 248 16.21 -9.69 -32.60
C ALA A 248 15.66 -8.31 -32.96
N LEU A 249 14.34 -8.12 -32.89
CA LEU A 249 13.70 -6.81 -33.08
C LEU A 249 14.18 -5.80 -32.02
N ILE A 250 14.23 -6.21 -30.76
CA ILE A 250 14.73 -5.36 -29.66
C ILE A 250 16.17 -4.93 -29.88
N ARG A 251 17.06 -5.87 -30.24
CA ARG A 251 18.47 -5.54 -30.57
C ARG A 251 18.58 -4.55 -31.73
N LYS A 252 17.76 -4.73 -32.78
CA LYS A 252 17.74 -3.80 -33.91
C LYS A 252 17.26 -2.41 -33.50
N ALA A 253 16.23 -2.34 -32.67
CA ALA A 253 15.70 -1.07 -32.16
C ALA A 253 16.68 -0.36 -31.20
N ALA A 254 17.48 -1.12 -30.43
CA ALA A 254 18.35 -0.59 -29.39
C ALA A 254 19.33 0.48 -29.89
N HIS A 255 19.84 0.34 -31.12
CA HIS A 255 20.77 1.29 -31.75
C HIS A 255 20.12 2.58 -32.29
N SER A 256 18.80 2.68 -32.23
CA SER A 256 18.04 3.85 -32.69
C SER A 256 17.38 4.59 -31.52
N GLN A 257 17.00 5.85 -31.75
CA GLN A 257 16.21 6.65 -30.79
C GLN A 257 14.69 6.51 -31.04
N VAL A 258 14.27 5.50 -31.82
CA VAL A 258 12.86 5.30 -32.13
C VAL A 258 12.07 4.94 -30.87
N THR A 259 10.85 5.46 -30.78
CA THR A 259 9.86 5.01 -29.81
C THR A 259 9.47 3.56 -30.12
N VAL A 260 9.55 2.72 -29.11
CA VAL A 260 9.22 1.29 -29.21
C VAL A 260 7.93 1.01 -28.46
N LEU A 261 6.99 0.32 -29.11
CA LEU A 261 5.72 -0.09 -28.52
C LEU A 261 5.74 -1.61 -28.29
N LEU A 262 5.81 -2.01 -27.02
CA LEU A 262 5.76 -3.41 -26.60
C LEU A 262 4.30 -3.84 -26.47
N LEU A 263 3.88 -4.77 -27.34
CA LEU A 263 2.56 -5.35 -27.34
C LEU A 263 2.64 -6.73 -26.69
N GLY A 264 1.69 -7.05 -25.81
CA GLY A 264 1.60 -8.38 -25.24
C GLY A 264 0.70 -8.45 -24.00
N GLU A 265 0.23 -9.65 -23.72
CA GLU A 265 -0.64 -9.93 -22.57
C GLU A 265 -0.02 -9.52 -21.23
N THR A 266 -0.86 -9.37 -20.21
CA THR A 266 -0.39 -9.13 -18.85
C THR A 266 0.48 -10.31 -18.37
N GLY A 267 1.61 -10.00 -17.74
CA GLY A 267 2.50 -11.00 -17.15
C GLY A 267 3.50 -11.68 -18.11
N VAL A 268 3.61 -11.26 -19.38
CA VAL A 268 4.63 -11.78 -20.31
C VAL A 268 6.06 -11.30 -20.02
N GLY A 269 6.20 -10.25 -19.21
CA GLY A 269 7.49 -9.65 -18.83
C GLY A 269 7.90 -8.42 -19.66
N LYS A 270 6.94 -7.58 -20.08
CA LYS A 270 7.19 -6.39 -20.93
C LYS A 270 8.29 -5.48 -20.37
N GLU A 271 8.33 -5.28 -19.06
CA GLU A 271 9.38 -4.50 -18.39
C GLU A 271 10.79 -5.07 -18.60
N MET A 272 10.96 -6.39 -18.54
CA MET A 272 12.27 -7.04 -18.77
C MET A 272 12.77 -6.78 -20.19
N PHE A 273 11.87 -6.81 -21.17
CA PHE A 273 12.20 -6.46 -22.55
C PHE A 273 12.53 -4.97 -22.72
N ALA A 274 11.86 -4.07 -22.00
CA ALA A 274 12.18 -2.65 -21.99
C ALA A 274 13.56 -2.37 -21.38
N ARG A 275 13.92 -3.06 -20.28
CA ARG A 275 15.24 -3.01 -19.66
C ARG A 275 16.32 -3.54 -20.59
N ALA A 276 16.11 -4.71 -21.19
CA ALA A 276 17.02 -5.28 -22.19
C ALA A 276 17.25 -4.32 -23.36
N LEU A 277 16.19 -3.64 -23.83
CA LEU A 277 16.29 -2.64 -24.88
C LEU A 277 17.12 -1.42 -24.46
N HIS A 278 16.97 -0.96 -23.22
CA HIS A 278 17.78 0.11 -22.65
C HIS A 278 19.26 -0.29 -22.50
N GLY A 279 19.55 -1.45 -21.89
CA GLY A 279 20.90 -1.97 -21.67
C GLY A 279 21.67 -2.28 -22.96
N CYS A 280 20.96 -2.58 -24.06
CA CYS A 280 21.55 -2.71 -25.39
C CYS A 280 21.69 -1.38 -26.16
N SER A 281 21.20 -0.26 -25.63
CA SER A 281 21.15 1.01 -26.35
C SER A 281 22.37 1.89 -26.13
N THR A 282 22.49 2.97 -26.93
CA THR A 282 23.51 4.01 -26.70
C THR A 282 23.28 4.82 -25.43
N ARG A 283 22.14 4.64 -24.74
CA ARG A 283 21.77 5.31 -23.50
C ARG A 283 21.85 4.40 -22.27
N ALA A 284 22.47 3.22 -22.38
CA ALA A 284 22.57 2.25 -21.28
C ALA A 284 23.25 2.82 -20.01
N SER A 285 24.09 3.86 -20.14
CA SER A 285 24.69 4.55 -18.98
C SER A 285 23.82 5.67 -18.40
N GLY A 286 22.69 5.98 -19.02
CA GLY A 286 21.73 6.98 -18.56
C GLY A 286 20.63 6.34 -17.70
N PRO A 287 19.80 7.14 -17.03
CA PRO A 287 18.77 6.61 -16.14
C PRO A 287 17.69 5.82 -16.91
N PHE A 288 17.32 4.65 -16.38
CA PHE A 288 16.10 3.94 -16.77
C PHE A 288 14.99 4.19 -15.74
N VAL A 289 13.92 4.88 -16.15
CA VAL A 289 12.78 5.17 -15.28
C VAL A 289 11.58 4.38 -15.77
N ALA A 290 11.02 3.52 -14.92
CA ALA A 290 9.80 2.77 -15.21
C ALA A 290 8.60 3.37 -14.47
N VAL A 291 7.46 3.46 -15.16
CA VAL A 291 6.19 3.96 -14.61
C VAL A 291 5.07 3.02 -15.05
N ASN A 292 4.30 2.53 -14.10
CA ASN A 292 3.06 1.81 -14.40
C ASN A 292 1.88 2.78 -14.33
N CYS A 293 1.27 3.07 -15.48
CA CYS A 293 0.17 4.02 -15.60
C CYS A 293 -1.10 3.53 -14.91
N ALA A 294 -1.34 2.22 -14.83
CA ALA A 294 -2.50 1.64 -14.17
C ALA A 294 -2.40 1.62 -12.64
N ALA A 295 -1.19 1.79 -12.08
CA ALA A 295 -0.97 1.78 -10.63
C ALA A 295 -1.23 3.13 -9.95
N LEU A 296 -1.32 4.21 -10.73
CA LEU A 296 -1.48 5.58 -10.24
C LEU A 296 -2.93 6.06 -10.43
N PRO A 297 -3.51 6.77 -9.44
CA PRO A 297 -4.78 7.46 -9.64
C PRO A 297 -4.68 8.45 -10.81
N GLU A 298 -5.76 8.58 -11.60
CA GLU A 298 -5.81 9.46 -12.77
C GLU A 298 -5.43 10.92 -12.44
N ALA A 299 -5.81 11.39 -11.24
CA ALA A 299 -5.47 12.73 -10.78
C ALA A 299 -3.96 12.95 -10.51
N LEU A 300 -3.20 11.88 -10.27
CA LEU A 300 -1.77 11.94 -9.92
C LEU A 300 -0.85 11.55 -11.09
N ILE A 301 -1.37 10.91 -12.14
CA ILE A 301 -0.54 10.45 -13.24
C ILE A 301 0.16 11.61 -13.96
N GLU A 302 -0.51 12.75 -14.10
CA GLU A 302 0.07 13.91 -14.74
C GLU A 302 1.17 14.55 -13.90
N SER A 303 0.97 14.67 -12.59
CA SER A 303 1.94 15.32 -11.70
C SER A 303 3.18 14.46 -11.55
N GLU A 304 3.01 13.13 -11.54
CA GLU A 304 4.13 12.20 -11.55
C GLU A 304 4.90 12.26 -12.88
N LEU A 305 4.23 12.17 -14.04
CA LEU A 305 4.92 12.14 -15.33
C LEU A 305 5.62 13.46 -15.66
N PHE A 306 4.92 14.59 -15.50
CA PHE A 306 5.36 15.89 -16.00
C PHE A 306 5.89 16.84 -14.91
N GLY A 307 5.69 16.48 -13.64
CA GLY A 307 6.08 17.31 -12.50
C GLY A 307 5.01 18.33 -12.11
N VAL A 308 5.18 18.90 -10.93
CA VAL A 308 4.27 19.91 -10.37
C VAL A 308 5.06 21.10 -9.87
N GLU A 309 4.54 22.29 -10.13
CA GLU A 309 5.09 23.53 -9.58
C GLU A 309 4.33 23.93 -8.31
N LYS A 310 5.02 24.57 -7.37
CA LYS A 310 4.43 25.01 -6.11
C LYS A 310 3.18 25.86 -6.37
N GLY A 311 2.07 25.51 -5.72
CA GLY A 311 0.80 26.23 -5.86
C GLY A 311 -0.10 25.79 -7.02
N ALA A 312 0.26 24.73 -7.77
CA ALA A 312 -0.56 24.20 -8.87
C ALA A 312 -1.92 23.64 -8.43
N PHE A 313 -2.04 23.10 -7.21
CA PHE A 313 -3.31 22.66 -6.59
C PHE A 313 -3.22 22.68 -5.06
N THR A 314 -4.35 22.54 -4.37
CA THR A 314 -4.44 22.46 -2.90
C THR A 314 -3.65 21.25 -2.37
N GLY A 315 -2.48 21.50 -1.77
CA GLY A 315 -1.56 20.45 -1.29
C GLY A 315 -0.17 20.47 -1.95
N ALA A 316 0.04 21.21 -3.04
CA ALA A 316 1.35 21.37 -3.69
C ALA A 316 2.26 22.36 -2.92
N HIS A 317 2.74 21.95 -1.74
CA HIS A 317 3.60 22.78 -0.88
C HIS A 317 5.02 22.96 -1.43
N GLN A 318 5.49 22.04 -2.29
CA GLN A 318 6.82 22.05 -2.91
C GLN A 318 6.73 21.69 -4.40
N SER A 319 7.63 22.26 -5.21
CA SER A 319 7.78 21.88 -6.62
C SER A 319 8.52 20.54 -6.72
N ARG A 320 8.02 19.62 -7.55
CA ARG A 320 8.61 18.27 -7.72
C ARG A 320 8.86 17.97 -9.20
N PRO A 321 10.08 17.54 -9.59
CA PRO A 321 10.37 17.18 -10.98
C PRO A 321 9.62 15.91 -11.39
N GLY A 322 9.13 15.90 -12.62
CA GLY A 322 8.43 14.75 -13.19
C GLY A 322 9.34 13.59 -13.59
N ARG A 323 8.75 12.45 -13.95
CA ARG A 323 9.47 11.26 -14.45
C ARG A 323 10.23 11.53 -15.73
N PHE A 324 9.72 12.41 -16.61
CA PHE A 324 10.45 12.85 -17.80
C PHE A 324 11.75 13.59 -17.45
N GLU A 325 11.71 14.49 -16.46
CA GLU A 325 12.92 15.19 -16.00
C GLU A 325 13.92 14.22 -15.37
N ARG A 326 13.43 13.24 -14.60
CA ARG A 326 14.28 12.21 -13.97
C ARG A 326 14.90 11.24 -14.98
N ALA A 327 14.26 11.04 -16.13
CA ALA A 327 14.75 10.20 -17.21
C ALA A 327 15.65 10.95 -18.22
N GLN A 328 16.07 12.18 -17.90
CA GLN A 328 16.85 13.03 -18.81
C GLN A 328 18.12 12.34 -19.29
N ARG A 329 18.36 12.37 -20.61
CA ARG A 329 19.44 11.64 -21.33
C ARG A 329 19.39 10.11 -21.18
N GLY A 330 18.29 9.59 -20.63
CA GLY A 330 18.05 8.17 -20.39
C GLY A 330 16.85 7.65 -21.16
N THR A 331 16.11 6.74 -20.55
CA THR A 331 14.95 6.07 -21.11
C THR A 331 13.79 6.04 -20.10
N LEU A 332 12.58 6.37 -20.57
CA LEU A 332 11.35 6.27 -19.82
C LEU A 332 10.51 5.10 -20.37
N PHE A 333 10.19 4.14 -19.50
CA PHE A 333 9.29 3.05 -19.77
C PHE A 333 7.90 3.34 -19.19
N LEU A 334 6.89 3.33 -20.06
CA LEU A 334 5.48 3.54 -19.73
C LEU A 334 4.73 2.22 -19.88
N ASP A 335 4.41 1.56 -18.77
CA ASP A 335 3.60 0.34 -18.78
C ASP A 335 2.10 0.67 -18.69
N GLU A 336 1.30 -0.09 -19.44
CA GLU A 336 -0.14 0.13 -19.63
C GLU A 336 -0.50 1.55 -20.10
N VAL A 337 0.17 2.02 -21.17
CA VAL A 337 -0.04 3.36 -21.78
C VAL A 337 -1.48 3.60 -22.24
N GLY A 338 -2.26 2.53 -22.47
CA GLY A 338 -3.68 2.62 -22.82
C GLY A 338 -4.56 3.24 -21.74
N GLU A 339 -4.11 3.24 -20.48
CA GLU A 339 -4.84 3.77 -19.31
C GLU A 339 -4.58 5.28 -19.07
N LEU A 340 -3.84 5.95 -19.95
CA LEU A 340 -3.58 7.39 -19.80
C LEU A 340 -4.84 8.24 -19.98
N SER A 341 -5.01 9.26 -19.13
CA SER A 341 -6.05 10.29 -19.30
C SER A 341 -5.86 11.08 -20.61
N ALA A 342 -6.94 11.64 -21.15
CA ALA A 342 -6.87 12.41 -22.41
C ALA A 342 -5.91 13.62 -22.34
N SER A 343 -5.79 14.24 -21.17
CA SER A 343 -4.86 15.34 -20.92
C SER A 343 -3.40 14.85 -20.82
N ALA A 344 -3.15 13.73 -20.13
CA ALA A 344 -1.84 13.09 -20.13
C ALA A 344 -1.40 12.65 -21.54
N GLN A 345 -2.32 12.11 -22.34
CA GLN A 345 -2.07 11.76 -23.75
C GLN A 345 -1.65 12.98 -24.58
N ALA A 346 -2.29 14.13 -24.39
CA ALA A 346 -1.95 15.37 -25.10
C ALA A 346 -0.54 15.87 -24.74
N LYS A 347 -0.18 15.83 -23.45
CA LYS A 347 1.17 16.21 -22.99
C LYS A 347 2.23 15.23 -23.48
N LEU A 348 1.97 13.92 -23.41
CA LEU A 348 2.89 12.89 -23.93
C LEU A 348 3.16 13.09 -25.43
N LEU A 349 2.12 13.41 -26.21
CA LEU A 349 2.28 13.72 -27.63
C LEU A 349 3.24 14.90 -27.84
N ARG A 350 3.11 15.96 -27.05
CA ARG A 350 4.00 17.13 -27.11
C ARG A 350 5.44 16.76 -26.80
N VAL A 351 5.69 15.93 -25.79
CA VAL A 351 7.04 15.43 -25.49
C VAL A 351 7.62 14.64 -26.68
N LEU A 352 6.83 13.76 -27.28
CA LEU A 352 7.29 12.92 -28.40
C LEU A 352 7.53 13.72 -29.70
N GLN A 353 6.84 14.86 -29.88
CA GLN A 353 6.96 15.69 -31.08
C GLN A 353 8.01 16.79 -30.95
N GLU A 354 8.03 17.49 -29.81
CA GLU A 354 8.81 18.71 -29.60
C GLU A 354 10.01 18.48 -28.65
N GLY A 355 10.01 17.39 -27.88
CA GLY A 355 11.01 17.17 -26.84
C GLY A 355 10.86 18.15 -25.68
N GLU A 356 9.64 18.60 -25.41
CA GLU A 356 9.35 19.67 -24.46
C GLU A 356 8.27 19.25 -23.46
N ILE A 357 8.44 19.65 -22.19
CA ILE A 357 7.47 19.44 -21.11
C ILE A 357 7.16 20.74 -20.39
N GLU A 358 5.96 20.80 -19.82
CA GLU A 358 5.53 21.85 -18.89
C GLU A 358 5.02 21.17 -17.62
N ARG A 359 5.47 21.66 -16.46
CA ARG A 359 4.97 21.17 -15.18
C ARG A 359 3.53 21.63 -15.00
N ILE A 360 2.76 20.89 -14.19
CA ILE A 360 1.41 21.32 -13.86
C ILE A 360 1.49 22.64 -13.08
N GLY A 361 0.72 23.63 -13.53
CA GLY A 361 0.68 24.97 -12.93
C GLY A 361 1.85 25.87 -13.33
N ASP A 362 2.71 25.43 -14.24
CA ASP A 362 3.84 26.19 -14.76
C ASP A 362 3.64 26.54 -16.24
N SER A 363 4.05 27.74 -16.63
CA SER A 363 4.09 28.20 -18.03
C SER A 363 5.47 28.06 -18.66
N HIS A 364 6.49 27.68 -17.86
CA HIS A 364 7.85 27.51 -18.34
C HIS A 364 8.05 26.16 -19.02
N THR A 365 8.29 26.19 -20.33
CA THR A 365 8.61 25.01 -21.13
C THR A 365 10.05 24.55 -20.92
N ARG A 366 10.27 23.25 -20.74
CA ARG A 366 11.60 22.64 -20.50
C ARG A 366 11.90 21.61 -21.56
N LYS A 367 13.10 21.67 -22.15
CA LYS A 367 13.56 20.67 -23.11
C LYS A 367 14.02 19.41 -22.40
N VAL A 368 13.50 18.28 -22.84
CA VAL A 368 13.85 16.94 -22.36
C VAL A 368 14.36 16.08 -23.51
N ASP A 369 15.40 15.31 -23.24
CA ASP A 369 15.96 14.34 -24.17
C ASP A 369 15.79 12.94 -23.57
N VAL A 370 14.65 12.32 -23.85
CA VAL A 370 14.24 11.05 -23.24
C VAL A 370 13.78 10.10 -24.31
N ARG A 371 14.34 8.88 -24.32
CA ARG A 371 13.85 7.81 -25.16
C ARG A 371 12.61 7.19 -24.52
N VAL A 372 11.52 7.05 -25.26
CA VAL A 372 10.28 6.46 -24.74
C VAL A 372 10.12 5.01 -25.21
N ILE A 373 9.82 4.13 -24.26
CA ILE A 373 9.35 2.77 -24.51
C ILE A 373 7.94 2.69 -23.91
N ALA A 374 6.94 2.37 -24.72
CA ALA A 374 5.58 2.19 -24.25
C ALA A 374 5.19 0.71 -24.27
N ALA A 375 4.34 0.30 -23.35
CA ALA A 375 3.79 -1.05 -23.27
C ALA A 375 2.28 -1.02 -23.02
N THR A 376 1.57 -1.99 -23.56
CA THR A 376 0.12 -2.15 -23.38
C THR A 376 -0.30 -3.59 -23.61
N ASN A 377 -1.33 -4.05 -22.88
CA ASN A 377 -2.07 -5.27 -23.20
C ASN A 377 -3.36 -5.00 -24.02
N VAL A 378 -3.82 -3.75 -24.09
CA VAL A 378 -5.02 -3.33 -24.83
C VAL A 378 -4.69 -3.10 -26.31
N ASP A 379 -5.64 -3.45 -27.19
CA ASP A 379 -5.60 -3.04 -28.58
C ASP A 379 -5.81 -1.52 -28.70
N LEU A 380 -4.71 -0.79 -28.93
CA LEU A 380 -4.76 0.67 -29.07
C LEU A 380 -5.53 1.12 -30.31
N GLN A 381 -5.61 0.31 -31.36
CA GLN A 381 -6.36 0.66 -32.55
C GLN A 381 -7.87 0.65 -32.24
N GLU A 382 -8.35 -0.37 -31.54
CA GLU A 382 -9.73 -0.43 -31.05
C GLU A 382 -10.02 0.73 -30.06
N ALA A 383 -9.08 1.04 -29.17
CA ALA A 383 -9.21 2.15 -28.22
C ALA A 383 -9.30 3.52 -28.93
N VAL A 384 -8.63 3.69 -30.07
CA VAL A 384 -8.76 4.88 -30.93
C VAL A 384 -10.15 4.96 -31.58
N GLU A 385 -10.64 3.85 -32.12
CA GLU A 385 -11.98 3.78 -32.73
C GLU A 385 -13.10 4.08 -31.73
N GLN A 386 -12.90 3.68 -30.47
CA GLN A 386 -13.82 3.94 -29.35
C GLN A 386 -13.64 5.34 -28.72
N GLY A 387 -12.72 6.16 -29.22
CA GLY A 387 -12.48 7.52 -28.74
C GLY A 387 -11.79 7.61 -27.37
N ARG A 388 -11.25 6.50 -26.83
CA ARG A 388 -10.53 6.47 -25.55
C ARG A 388 -9.06 6.84 -25.70
N PHE A 389 -8.49 6.64 -26.89
CA PHE A 389 -7.10 6.94 -27.18
C PHE A 389 -6.96 7.87 -28.38
N ARG A 390 -6.04 8.82 -28.31
CA ARG A 390 -5.85 9.78 -29.41
C ARG A 390 -5.12 9.13 -30.59
N ARG A 391 -5.70 9.35 -31.78
CA ARG A 391 -5.17 8.83 -33.05
C ARG A 391 -3.75 9.34 -33.37
N ASP A 392 -3.47 10.61 -33.09
CA ASP A 392 -2.17 11.23 -33.34
C ASP A 392 -1.05 10.65 -32.46
N LEU A 393 -1.34 10.42 -31.17
CA LEU A 393 -0.44 9.75 -30.24
C LEU A 393 -0.20 8.29 -30.62
N PHE A 394 -1.25 7.56 -31.01
CA PHE A 394 -1.12 6.18 -31.48
C PHE A 394 -0.10 6.06 -32.61
N TYR A 395 -0.17 6.92 -33.63
CA TYR A 395 0.79 6.89 -34.73
C TYR A 395 2.22 7.26 -34.32
N ARG A 396 2.42 8.03 -33.24
CA ARG A 396 3.75 8.34 -32.70
C ARG A 396 4.32 7.24 -31.80
N LEU A 397 3.47 6.47 -31.14
CA LEU A 397 3.90 5.31 -30.35
C LEU A 397 4.14 4.08 -31.23
N ASN A 398 3.27 3.86 -32.23
CA ASN A 398 3.28 2.68 -33.10
C ASN A 398 4.29 2.77 -34.26
N ILE A 399 5.44 3.43 -34.04
CA ILE A 399 6.50 3.53 -35.05
C ILE A 399 7.27 2.20 -35.13
N TYR A 400 7.51 1.57 -33.99
CA TYR A 400 8.23 0.30 -33.91
C TYR A 400 7.50 -0.66 -32.95
N PRO A 401 6.43 -1.34 -33.42
CA PRO A 401 5.72 -2.33 -32.61
C PRO A 401 6.54 -3.62 -32.46
N VAL A 402 6.60 -4.14 -31.24
CA VAL A 402 7.25 -5.42 -30.91
C VAL A 402 6.23 -6.27 -30.16
N ASN A 403 5.78 -7.35 -30.79
CA ASN A 403 4.87 -8.30 -30.15
C ASN A 403 5.67 -9.30 -29.30
N ILE A 404 5.29 -9.44 -28.03
CA ILE A 404 5.88 -10.36 -27.08
C ILE A 404 4.95 -11.57 -26.98
N PRO A 405 5.39 -12.77 -27.40
CA PRO A 405 4.52 -13.94 -27.44
C PRO A 405 4.13 -14.39 -26.02
N PRO A 406 2.86 -14.76 -25.81
CA PRO A 406 2.41 -15.34 -24.55
C PRO A 406 3.06 -16.71 -24.30
N LEU A 407 3.11 -17.12 -23.04
CA LEU A 407 3.85 -18.31 -22.59
C LEU A 407 3.39 -19.60 -23.29
N ARG A 408 2.10 -19.69 -23.63
CA ARG A 408 1.53 -20.82 -24.41
C ARG A 408 2.12 -20.99 -25.81
N GLU A 409 2.51 -19.90 -26.47
CA GLU A 409 3.14 -19.92 -27.79
C GLU A 409 4.64 -20.23 -27.71
N ARG A 410 5.23 -20.08 -26.51
CA ARG A 410 6.63 -20.39 -26.20
C ARG A 410 6.79 -21.48 -25.16
N ALA A 411 5.96 -22.52 -25.21
CA ALA A 411 5.99 -23.63 -24.25
C ALA A 411 7.35 -24.36 -24.13
N LYS A 412 8.21 -24.25 -25.16
CA LYS A 412 9.58 -24.77 -25.14
C LYS A 412 10.49 -24.05 -24.13
N ASP A 413 10.15 -22.83 -23.75
CA ASP A 413 10.94 -21.99 -22.83
C ASP A 413 10.60 -22.28 -21.35
N ILE A 414 9.45 -22.92 -21.10
CA ILE A 414 8.96 -23.23 -19.74
C ILE A 414 10.02 -23.98 -18.90
N PRO A 415 10.72 -25.03 -19.38
CA PRO A 415 11.71 -25.73 -18.58
C PRO A 415 12.86 -24.83 -18.10
N LEU A 416 13.32 -23.91 -18.96
CA LEU A 416 14.41 -22.98 -18.64
C LEU A 416 13.96 -21.97 -17.57
N LEU A 417 12.75 -21.42 -17.75
CA LEU A 417 12.13 -20.50 -16.79
C LEU A 417 11.92 -21.18 -15.42
N VAL A 418 11.40 -22.40 -15.43
CA VAL A 418 11.18 -23.21 -14.22
C VAL A 418 12.48 -23.43 -13.47
N GLN A 419 13.56 -23.83 -14.16
CA GLN A 419 14.85 -24.02 -13.51
C GLN A 419 15.33 -22.74 -12.82
N ARG A 420 15.28 -21.60 -13.52
CA ARG A 420 15.66 -20.31 -12.96
C ARG A 420 14.83 -19.93 -11.74
N PHE A 421 13.51 -20.10 -11.81
CA PHE A 421 12.63 -19.78 -10.69
C PHE A 421 12.83 -20.71 -9.50
N VAL A 422 13.05 -22.00 -9.71
CA VAL A 422 13.39 -22.92 -8.63
C VAL A 422 14.68 -22.48 -7.94
N ASP A 423 15.73 -22.15 -8.68
CA ASP A 423 16.99 -21.69 -8.11
C ASP A 423 16.83 -20.38 -7.32
N LYS A 424 16.14 -19.40 -7.92
CA LYS A 424 15.83 -18.10 -7.30
C LYS A 424 15.07 -18.25 -6.00
N GLN A 425 13.97 -19.02 -6.00
CA GLN A 425 13.12 -19.17 -4.82
C GLN A 425 13.75 -20.09 -3.77
N SER A 426 14.52 -21.10 -4.18
CA SER A 426 15.29 -21.95 -3.26
C SER A 426 16.31 -21.13 -2.46
N ALA A 427 17.02 -20.21 -3.12
CA ALA A 427 17.95 -19.29 -2.45
C ALA A 427 17.21 -18.35 -1.49
N ARG A 428 16.11 -17.74 -1.95
CA ARG A 428 15.32 -16.79 -1.15
C ARG A 428 14.71 -17.41 0.11
N HIS A 429 14.24 -18.66 0.03
CA HIS A 429 13.62 -19.37 1.15
C HIS A 429 14.62 -20.23 1.95
N ALA A 430 15.92 -20.14 1.65
CA ALA A 430 16.96 -20.97 2.27
C ALA A 430 16.64 -22.47 2.27
N LYS A 431 15.96 -22.95 1.22
CA LYS A 431 15.43 -24.31 1.11
C LYS A 431 15.95 -24.97 -0.15
N LYS A 432 16.63 -26.10 -0.01
CA LYS A 432 17.14 -26.87 -1.14
C LYS A 432 16.02 -27.70 -1.76
N VAL A 433 15.71 -27.44 -3.02
CA VAL A 433 14.79 -28.24 -3.86
C VAL A 433 15.58 -28.74 -5.07
N VAL A 434 15.44 -30.02 -5.40
CA VAL A 434 16.23 -30.67 -6.47
C VAL A 434 15.70 -30.32 -7.86
N GLY A 435 14.42 -29.94 -7.96
CA GLY A 435 13.75 -29.59 -9.20
C GLY A 435 12.28 -30.00 -9.18
N VAL A 436 11.71 -30.27 -10.35
CA VAL A 436 10.30 -30.59 -10.54
C VAL A 436 10.16 -32.02 -11.06
N THR A 437 9.07 -32.72 -10.75
CA THR A 437 8.81 -34.06 -11.32
C THR A 437 8.46 -33.99 -12.81
N ASP A 438 8.70 -35.06 -13.56
CA ASP A 438 8.37 -35.10 -15.00
C ASP A 438 6.87 -34.93 -15.25
N LYS A 439 6.04 -35.45 -14.35
CA LYS A 439 4.58 -35.29 -14.39
C LYS A 439 4.17 -33.83 -14.22
N ALA A 440 4.77 -33.13 -13.25
CA ALA A 440 4.56 -31.70 -13.06
C ALA A 440 5.07 -30.88 -14.26
N MET A 441 6.25 -31.19 -14.79
CA MET A 441 6.81 -30.53 -15.97
C MET A 441 5.91 -30.70 -17.21
N HIS A 442 5.37 -31.90 -17.43
CA HIS A 442 4.43 -32.14 -18.52
C HIS A 442 3.15 -31.31 -18.37
N ALA A 443 2.55 -31.30 -17.18
CA ALA A 443 1.37 -30.50 -16.90
C ALA A 443 1.62 -28.99 -17.11
N MET A 444 2.77 -28.48 -16.68
CA MET A 444 3.15 -27.09 -16.90
C MET A 444 3.28 -26.76 -18.39
N ARG A 445 3.81 -27.66 -19.22
CA ARG A 445 3.88 -27.43 -20.69
C ARG A 445 2.52 -27.42 -21.38
N SER A 446 1.54 -28.14 -20.85
CA SER A 446 0.19 -28.25 -21.41
C SER A 446 -0.78 -27.18 -20.89
N TYR A 447 -0.41 -26.45 -19.84
CA TYR A 447 -1.26 -25.41 -19.26
C TYR A 447 -1.28 -24.15 -20.12
N ALA A 448 -2.41 -23.46 -20.16
CA ALA A 448 -2.62 -22.29 -21.03
C ALA A 448 -1.93 -21.01 -20.53
N TRP A 449 -1.58 -20.94 -19.23
CA TRP A 449 -0.91 -19.81 -18.58
C TRP A 449 -1.56 -18.44 -18.84
N PRO A 450 -2.82 -18.22 -18.42
CA PRO A 450 -3.50 -16.93 -18.56
C PRO A 450 -2.74 -15.77 -17.89
N GLY A 451 -1.99 -16.02 -16.82
CA GLY A 451 -1.12 -15.03 -16.17
C GLY A 451 0.36 -15.11 -16.61
N ASN A 452 0.65 -15.84 -17.69
CA ASN A 452 1.96 -15.94 -18.33
C ASN A 452 3.11 -16.24 -17.34
N VAL A 453 4.23 -15.51 -17.43
CA VAL A 453 5.43 -15.76 -16.62
C VAL A 453 5.20 -15.43 -15.15
N ARG A 454 4.38 -14.41 -14.86
CA ARG A 454 4.03 -14.02 -13.49
C ARG A 454 3.29 -15.14 -12.74
N GLU A 455 2.34 -15.79 -13.42
CA GLU A 455 1.65 -16.95 -12.87
C GLU A 455 2.60 -18.14 -12.69
N LEU A 456 3.46 -18.42 -13.68
CA LEU A 456 4.47 -19.48 -13.58
C LEU A 456 5.40 -19.28 -12.38
N GLU A 457 5.91 -18.05 -12.16
CA GLU A 457 6.77 -17.74 -11.01
C GLU A 457 6.05 -18.00 -9.68
N ASN A 458 4.79 -17.54 -9.54
CA ASN A 458 3.99 -17.74 -8.33
C ASN A 458 3.72 -19.23 -8.06
N VAL A 459 3.41 -20.00 -9.11
CA VAL A 459 3.14 -21.45 -9.00
C VAL A 459 4.41 -22.20 -8.59
N ILE A 460 5.58 -21.82 -9.10
CA ILE A 460 6.87 -22.39 -8.69
C ILE A 460 7.25 -21.98 -7.26
N GLU A 461 7.05 -20.72 -6.85
CA GLU A 461 7.29 -20.26 -5.48
C GLU A 461 6.48 -21.09 -4.49
N ARG A 462 5.18 -21.27 -4.74
CA ARG A 462 4.31 -22.17 -3.97
C ARG A 462 4.86 -23.60 -3.94
N GLY A 463 5.27 -24.12 -5.08
CA GLY A 463 5.86 -25.46 -5.19
C GLY A 463 7.11 -25.62 -4.30
N VAL A 464 8.01 -24.64 -4.30
CA VAL A 464 9.21 -24.62 -3.44
C VAL A 464 8.83 -24.59 -1.96
N ILE A 465 7.81 -23.83 -1.57
CA ILE A 465 7.33 -23.75 -0.19
C ILE A 465 6.76 -25.10 0.28
N LEU A 466 6.00 -25.80 -0.56
CA LEU A 466 5.33 -27.05 -0.21
C LEU A 466 6.21 -28.30 -0.32
N ALA A 467 7.18 -28.32 -1.24
CA ALA A 467 8.03 -29.48 -1.48
C ALA A 467 8.81 -29.90 -0.21
N PRO A 468 9.08 -31.19 0.04
CA PRO A 468 9.90 -31.59 1.18
C PRO A 468 11.35 -31.10 1.03
N PRO A 469 12.09 -30.83 2.13
CA PRO A 469 13.50 -30.44 2.07
C PRO A 469 14.34 -31.47 1.31
N GLY A 470 15.08 -31.04 0.28
CA GLY A 470 15.86 -31.92 -0.60
C GLY A 470 15.02 -32.76 -1.57
N GLY A 471 13.70 -32.52 -1.65
CA GLY A 471 12.78 -33.21 -2.54
C GLY A 471 12.61 -32.54 -3.90
N ARG A 472 11.68 -33.09 -4.69
CA ARG A 472 11.20 -32.51 -5.95
C ARG A 472 9.79 -31.97 -5.76
N ILE A 473 9.44 -30.92 -6.50
CA ILE A 473 8.09 -30.36 -6.55
C ILE A 473 7.22 -31.29 -7.38
N ASP A 474 6.12 -31.79 -6.81
CA ASP A 474 5.17 -32.66 -7.51
C ASP A 474 3.95 -31.90 -8.02
N LEU A 475 3.14 -32.56 -8.87
CA LEU A 475 1.95 -31.97 -9.50
C LEU A 475 0.97 -31.41 -8.45
N GLY A 476 0.80 -32.11 -7.33
CA GLY A 476 -0.10 -31.71 -6.25
C GLY A 476 0.33 -30.41 -5.55
N ASP A 477 1.62 -30.10 -5.56
CA ASP A 477 2.17 -28.88 -4.94
C ASP A 477 1.88 -27.64 -5.79
N LEU A 478 1.90 -27.81 -7.11
CA LEU A 478 1.70 -26.74 -8.10
C LEU A 478 0.22 -26.43 -8.34
N PHE A 479 -0.60 -27.49 -8.48
CA PHE A 479 -1.99 -27.36 -8.92
C PHE A 479 -2.94 -28.14 -8.00
N PRO A 480 -3.38 -27.53 -6.88
CA PRO A 480 -4.23 -28.20 -5.90
C PRO A 480 -5.59 -28.66 -6.49
N GLY A 481 -6.06 -28.03 -7.57
CA GLY A 481 -7.31 -28.40 -8.26
C GLY A 481 -7.16 -29.32 -9.48
N ILE A 482 -5.95 -29.52 -10.01
CA ILE A 482 -5.72 -30.36 -11.20
C ILE A 482 -5.58 -31.84 -10.84
N SER A 483 -5.27 -32.15 -9.58
CA SER A 483 -5.18 -33.53 -9.08
C SER A 483 -6.50 -34.32 -9.16
N ALA A 484 -7.63 -33.69 -9.50
CA ALA A 484 -8.93 -34.34 -9.60
C ALA A 484 -9.57 -34.35 -11.00
N GLY A 485 -8.91 -33.88 -12.07
CA GLY A 485 -9.60 -33.89 -13.38
C GLY A 485 -8.88 -33.44 -14.66
N ALA A 486 -7.60 -33.04 -14.64
CA ALA A 486 -6.93 -32.56 -15.87
C ALA A 486 -6.05 -33.59 -16.60
N SER A 487 -6.39 -34.88 -16.49
CA SER A 487 -6.10 -35.83 -17.56
C SER A 487 -7.40 -36.27 -18.22
N LYS A 488 -8.01 -35.42 -19.06
CA LYS A 488 -8.87 -35.88 -20.17
C LYS A 488 -8.04 -36.60 -21.25
N GLY A 489 -7.06 -37.38 -20.83
CA GLY A 489 -6.23 -38.23 -21.66
C GLY A 489 -6.42 -39.65 -21.18
N ARG A 490 -6.75 -40.56 -22.11
CA ARG A 490 -6.89 -42.00 -21.85
C ARG A 490 -5.68 -42.50 -21.06
N SER A 491 -5.83 -42.67 -19.75
CA SER A 491 -4.79 -43.31 -18.97
C SER A 491 -4.87 -44.80 -19.27
N THR A 492 -3.87 -45.28 -19.99
CA THR A 492 -3.74 -46.67 -20.37
C THR A 492 -2.67 -47.26 -19.45
N GLY A 493 -3.08 -48.03 -18.45
CA GLY A 493 -2.19 -48.68 -17.50
C GLY A 493 -1.87 -50.11 -17.93
N VAL A 494 -0.76 -50.67 -17.47
CA VAL A 494 -0.43 -52.08 -17.66
C VAL A 494 -0.63 -52.80 -16.32
N GLY A 495 -1.51 -53.80 -16.30
CA GLY A 495 -1.72 -54.66 -15.14
C GLY A 495 -0.50 -55.52 -14.84
N ARG A 496 -0.43 -56.10 -13.64
CA ARG A 496 0.63 -57.07 -13.27
C ARG A 496 0.68 -58.30 -14.18
N ASP A 497 -0.39 -58.56 -14.91
CA ASP A 497 -0.56 -59.59 -15.92
C ASP A 497 -0.12 -59.16 -17.33
N GLY A 498 0.43 -57.95 -17.49
CA GLY A 498 0.81 -57.38 -18.79
C GLY A 498 -0.40 -56.90 -19.61
N SER A 499 -1.61 -56.95 -19.07
CA SER A 499 -2.82 -56.51 -19.78
C SER A 499 -2.93 -54.99 -19.81
N VAL A 500 -3.38 -54.47 -20.93
CA VAL A 500 -3.68 -53.04 -21.11
C VAL A 500 -5.02 -52.75 -20.45
N ARG A 501 -5.03 -51.92 -19.40
CA ARG A 501 -6.23 -51.51 -18.66
C ARG A 501 -6.52 -50.04 -18.93
N HIS A 502 -7.77 -49.74 -19.27
CA HIS A 502 -8.25 -48.37 -19.43
C HIS A 502 -9.02 -47.94 -18.17
N SER A 503 -8.84 -46.71 -17.70
CA SER A 503 -9.62 -46.17 -16.57
C SER A 503 -11.07 -45.88 -17.02
N ASP A 504 -12.03 -46.61 -16.45
CA ASP A 504 -13.47 -46.61 -16.81
C ASP A 504 -14.28 -45.39 -16.30
N GLU A 505 -13.78 -44.17 -16.43
CA GLU A 505 -14.61 -42.98 -16.14
C GLU A 505 -15.73 -42.79 -17.18
N HIS A 506 -15.56 -43.31 -18.41
CA HIS A 506 -16.55 -43.18 -19.49
C HIS A 506 -17.62 -44.28 -19.54
N ALA A 507 -17.52 -45.36 -18.76
CA ALA A 507 -18.54 -46.42 -18.76
C ALA A 507 -19.88 -45.92 -18.16
N VAL A 508 -19.80 -45.00 -17.21
CA VAL A 508 -20.96 -44.37 -16.58
C VAL A 508 -21.62 -43.38 -17.54
N ASP A 509 -20.83 -42.50 -18.18
CA ASP A 509 -21.35 -41.54 -19.16
C ASP A 509 -22.00 -42.23 -20.37
N ALA A 510 -21.38 -43.30 -20.90
CA ALA A 510 -21.97 -44.06 -22.00
C ALA A 510 -23.29 -44.76 -21.61
N PHE A 511 -23.42 -45.20 -20.36
CA PHE A 511 -24.66 -45.75 -19.82
C PHE A 511 -25.74 -44.66 -19.68
N LEU A 512 -25.38 -43.48 -19.15
CA LEU A 512 -26.27 -42.34 -19.02
C LEU A 512 -26.76 -41.83 -20.38
N ASP A 513 -25.86 -41.70 -21.34
CA ASP A 513 -26.19 -41.31 -22.72
C ASP A 513 -27.16 -42.30 -23.36
N HIS A 514 -26.99 -43.61 -23.12
CA HIS A 514 -27.90 -44.64 -23.61
C HIS A 514 -29.31 -44.54 -22.98
N VAL A 515 -29.38 -44.27 -21.67
CA VAL A 515 -30.64 -44.09 -20.93
C VAL A 515 -31.39 -42.85 -21.41
N PHE A 516 -30.68 -41.73 -21.61
CA PHE A 516 -31.26 -40.47 -22.11
C PHE A 516 -31.68 -40.56 -23.58
N ALA A 517 -30.86 -41.17 -24.44
CA ALA A 517 -31.17 -41.34 -25.86
C ALA A 517 -32.46 -42.16 -26.10
N ARG A 518 -32.72 -43.17 -25.24
CA ARG A 518 -33.92 -43.98 -25.30
C ARG A 518 -35.12 -43.41 -24.55
N LYS A 519 -34.98 -42.24 -23.91
CA LYS A 519 -35.99 -41.63 -23.01
C LYS A 519 -36.58 -42.65 -22.02
N THR A 520 -35.72 -43.54 -21.49
CA THR A 520 -36.19 -44.61 -20.61
C THR A 520 -36.54 -43.99 -19.26
N GLY A 521 -37.80 -44.12 -18.82
CA GLY A 521 -38.23 -43.59 -17.52
C GLY A 521 -37.46 -44.25 -16.37
N LEU A 522 -37.25 -43.50 -15.29
CA LEU A 522 -36.55 -43.97 -14.08
C LEU A 522 -37.08 -45.31 -13.56
N ASP A 523 -38.41 -45.49 -13.57
CA ASP A 523 -39.05 -46.74 -13.16
C ASP A 523 -38.68 -47.95 -14.04
N ALA A 524 -38.47 -47.73 -15.34
CA ALA A 524 -38.09 -48.78 -16.29
C ALA A 524 -36.60 -49.16 -16.16
N VAL A 525 -35.73 -48.18 -15.91
CA VAL A 525 -34.32 -48.43 -15.58
C VAL A 525 -34.22 -49.23 -14.28
N GLU A 526 -34.98 -48.84 -13.25
CA GLU A 526 -35.00 -49.55 -11.97
C GLU A 526 -35.53 -50.98 -12.11
N ALA A 527 -36.59 -51.21 -12.90
CA ALA A 527 -37.13 -52.55 -13.17
C ALA A 527 -36.10 -53.46 -13.87
N LEU A 528 -35.36 -52.93 -14.85
CA LEU A 528 -34.28 -53.66 -15.53
C LEU A 528 -33.16 -54.04 -14.56
N LEU A 529 -32.77 -53.14 -13.66
CA LEU A 529 -31.76 -53.39 -12.64
C LEU A 529 -32.21 -54.45 -11.63
N LEU A 530 -33.45 -54.38 -11.15
CA LEU A 530 -34.02 -55.37 -10.22
C LEU A 530 -34.10 -56.76 -10.86
N LYS A 531 -34.53 -56.85 -12.13
CA LYS A 531 -34.62 -58.11 -12.88
C LYS A 531 -33.23 -58.70 -13.13
N ALA A 532 -32.29 -57.90 -13.62
CA ALA A 532 -30.92 -58.34 -13.87
C ALA A 532 -30.21 -58.79 -12.58
N ALA A 533 -30.45 -58.11 -11.46
CA ALA A 533 -29.90 -58.51 -10.16
C ALA A 533 -30.47 -59.85 -9.67
N LEU A 534 -31.77 -60.10 -9.88
CA LEU A 534 -32.42 -61.36 -9.50
C LEU A 534 -31.95 -62.52 -10.39
N GLU A 535 -31.84 -62.30 -11.70
CA GLU A 535 -31.34 -63.29 -12.67
C GLU A 535 -29.88 -63.68 -12.37
N ARG A 536 -29.00 -62.69 -12.14
CA ARG A 536 -27.59 -62.93 -11.79
C ARG A 536 -27.41 -63.60 -10.44
N ALA A 537 -28.35 -63.38 -9.52
CA ALA A 537 -28.38 -64.05 -8.22
C ALA A 537 -29.05 -65.44 -8.26
N GLY A 538 -29.45 -65.93 -9.44
CA GLY A 538 -30.11 -67.23 -9.60
C GLY A 538 -31.45 -67.33 -8.86
N GLY A 539 -32.18 -66.22 -8.75
CA GLY A 539 -33.45 -66.15 -7.99
C GLY A 539 -33.28 -65.92 -6.48
N ASN A 540 -32.05 -65.81 -5.96
CA ASN A 540 -31.84 -65.52 -4.54
C ASN A 540 -32.04 -64.04 -4.23
N VAL A 541 -33.22 -63.73 -3.68
CA VAL A 541 -33.65 -62.37 -3.30
C VAL A 541 -32.68 -61.68 -2.32
N SER A 542 -32.10 -62.42 -1.36
CA SER A 542 -31.18 -61.84 -0.37
C SER A 542 -29.81 -61.51 -0.96
N SER A 543 -29.39 -62.24 -2.00
CA SER A 543 -28.15 -61.97 -2.73
C SER A 543 -28.34 -60.83 -3.73
N ALA A 544 -29.48 -60.80 -4.43
CA ALA A 544 -29.85 -59.73 -5.36
C ALA A 544 -29.99 -58.37 -4.64
N ALA A 545 -30.62 -58.35 -3.47
CA ALA A 545 -30.75 -57.13 -2.66
C ALA A 545 -29.39 -56.57 -2.23
N ARG A 546 -28.47 -57.43 -1.78
CA ARG A 546 -27.10 -57.04 -1.44
C ARG A 546 -26.32 -56.49 -2.63
N ALA A 547 -26.48 -57.10 -3.81
CA ALA A 547 -25.81 -56.65 -5.04
C ALA A 547 -26.24 -55.23 -5.47
N LEU A 548 -27.47 -54.82 -5.12
CA LEU A 548 -27.98 -53.46 -5.36
C LEU A 548 -27.91 -52.53 -4.14
N GLY A 549 -27.21 -52.94 -3.06
CA GLY A 549 -27.01 -52.11 -1.88
C GLY A 549 -28.28 -51.82 -1.07
N MET A 550 -29.30 -52.68 -1.14
CA MET A 550 -30.57 -52.51 -0.40
C MET A 550 -30.89 -53.71 0.50
N THR A 551 -31.78 -53.50 1.47
CA THR A 551 -32.21 -54.58 2.36
C THR A 551 -33.20 -55.53 1.66
N ARG A 552 -33.24 -56.81 2.10
CA ARG A 552 -34.15 -57.82 1.54
C ARG A 552 -35.63 -57.36 1.51
N PRO A 553 -36.20 -56.79 2.60
CA PRO A 553 -37.60 -56.34 2.57
C PRO A 553 -37.86 -55.20 1.57
N GLN A 554 -36.90 -54.28 1.40
CA GLN A 554 -37.00 -53.19 0.42
C GLN A 554 -37.00 -53.71 -1.01
N PHE A 555 -36.14 -54.69 -1.32
CA PHE A 555 -36.07 -55.34 -2.62
C PHE A 555 -37.36 -56.13 -2.92
N GLU A 556 -37.86 -56.92 -1.96
CA GLU A 556 -39.13 -57.65 -2.09
C GLU A 556 -40.33 -56.72 -2.29
N TYR A 557 -40.40 -55.61 -1.55
CA TYR A 557 -41.44 -54.61 -1.71
C TYR A 557 -41.43 -53.99 -3.12
N ARG A 558 -40.24 -53.65 -3.65
CA ARG A 558 -40.08 -53.07 -4.98
C ARG A 558 -40.36 -54.06 -6.11
N LEU A 559 -40.07 -55.36 -5.92
CA LEU A 559 -40.48 -56.42 -6.84
C LEU A 559 -42.01 -56.61 -6.87
N LYS A 560 -42.65 -56.68 -5.70
CA LYS A 560 -44.11 -56.84 -5.56
C LYS A 560 -44.87 -55.65 -6.16
N LYS A 561 -44.43 -54.42 -5.87
CA LYS A 561 -45.05 -53.19 -6.41
C LYS A 561 -45.05 -53.14 -7.94
N ARG A 562 -44.13 -53.87 -8.59
CA ARG A 562 -43.94 -53.86 -10.05
C ARG A 562 -44.35 -55.17 -10.74
N ASN A 563 -45.01 -56.10 -10.03
CA ASN A 563 -45.42 -57.41 -10.54
C ASN A 563 -44.27 -58.20 -11.21
N LEU A 564 -43.06 -58.12 -10.66
CA LEU A 564 -41.87 -58.82 -11.16
C LEU A 564 -41.61 -60.16 -10.43
N LEU A 565 -42.57 -60.60 -9.62
CA LEU A 565 -42.63 -61.94 -9.03
C LEU A 565 -43.70 -62.73 -9.81
N PRO A 566 -43.43 -64.00 -10.19
CA PRO A 566 -44.48 -64.87 -10.72
C PRO A 566 -45.57 -65.14 -9.67
#